data_AF-A0A2Z4LMW0-F1
#
_entry.id   AF-A0A2Z4LMW0-F1
#
_cell.length_a   1.000
_cell.length_b   1.000
_cell.length_c   1.000
_cell.angle_alpha   90.00
_cell.angle_beta   90.00
_cell.angle_gamma   90.00
#
_symmetry.space_group_name_H-M   'P 1'
#
loop_
_entity.id
_entity.type
_entity.pdbx_description
1 polymer ?
#
loop_
_entity_poly.entity_id
_entity_poly.type
_entity_poly.pdbx_seq_one_letter_code
_entity_poly.pdbx_strand_id
1 'polypeptide(L)'
;MNLSNKKKCFILNRSIILFILFLSFFYGCKTEEKELAGEDSNQPYSSDRYSDLVDLFKEWRTFEKPPFVEGAPDYTKETFEKRWPGFQELRSKLKAIDTTGWSVANKVDWMVVWAEMNGYDFNHRVLKPWVRDPAFYKSVWTYKSDVPAHEGPTHHATTELWTYDFPLSPKERTRLLDDLKVIPILNEQAKLNLLGNAKDLWITGIRDIQNQSKVLQALKSQDMVKDDSQLVSIIDNAIMATDDFVAWLQSKSKSKTGPSGIGKENYTWYLQNVHLVPLTWDDEVMILKRELARAWTALKLEEYRNRDLPQLVAANSPEAYNKMADEAAKSLITFLD
;
A
#
# COMPACT_ATOMS: atom_id res chain seq x y z
N MET A 1 -79.73 -12.55 -27.43
CA MET A 1 -80.26 -11.77 -26.28
C MET A 1 -80.12 -10.30 -26.64
N ASN A 2 -81.25 -9.68 -26.98
CA ASN A 2 -81.58 -8.25 -26.94
C ASN A 2 -80.64 -7.41 -26.04
N LEU A 3 -80.16 -6.20 -26.37
CA LEU A 3 -80.85 -5.06 -26.98
C LEU A 3 -79.83 -3.98 -27.45
N SER A 4 -80.16 -3.32 -28.57
CA SER A 4 -80.21 -1.86 -28.77
C SER A 4 -78.91 -1.02 -28.72
N ASN A 5 -78.69 0.09 -29.44
CA ASN A 5 -79.13 0.65 -30.73
C ASN A 5 -78.41 2.02 -30.85
N LYS A 6 -77.70 2.25 -31.96
CA LYS A 6 -77.49 3.52 -32.70
C LYS A 6 -77.23 4.86 -31.96
N LYS A 7 -76.00 5.36 -32.26
CA LYS A 7 -75.61 6.63 -32.92
C LYS A 7 -76.18 7.97 -32.40
N LYS A 8 -75.26 8.93 -32.20
CA LYS A 8 -75.30 10.26 -32.86
C LYS A 8 -73.92 10.90 -32.93
N CYS A 9 -73.64 11.47 -34.10
CA CYS A 9 -72.46 12.22 -34.48
C CYS A 9 -72.62 13.68 -34.02
N PHE A 10 -71.57 14.33 -33.54
CA PHE A 10 -71.45 15.78 -33.59
C PHE A 10 -70.00 16.19 -33.87
N ILE A 11 -69.85 16.90 -34.98
CA ILE A 11 -68.64 17.60 -35.41
C ILE A 11 -68.55 18.89 -34.59
N LEU A 12 -67.41 19.19 -33.96
CA LEU A 12 -67.06 20.59 -33.67
C LEU A 12 -65.55 20.82 -33.59
N ASN A 13 -65.10 21.62 -34.55
CA ASN A 13 -63.96 22.55 -34.59
C ASN A 13 -62.56 22.15 -34.11
N ARG A 14 -61.70 21.99 -35.13
CA ARG A 14 -60.29 22.36 -35.15
C ARG A 14 -60.10 23.82 -34.72
N SER A 15 -59.62 24.04 -33.51
CA SER A 15 -58.79 25.17 -33.05
C SER A 15 -58.67 25.01 -31.54
N ILE A 16 -57.51 25.26 -30.95
CA ILE A 16 -57.21 25.11 -29.50
C ILE A 16 -56.72 23.70 -29.09
N ILE A 17 -55.81 23.09 -29.87
CA ILE A 17 -54.78 22.17 -29.32
C ILE A 17 -53.49 22.44 -30.09
N LEU A 18 -52.96 23.65 -29.96
CA LEU A 18 -51.62 23.97 -30.47
C LEU A 18 -51.08 25.23 -29.75
N PHE A 19 -51.22 25.30 -28.42
CA PHE A 19 -50.64 26.39 -27.62
C PHE A 19 -50.37 26.01 -26.15
N ILE A 20 -50.12 24.72 -25.87
CA ILE A 20 -49.64 24.23 -24.56
C ILE A 20 -48.54 23.19 -24.78
N LEU A 21 -47.54 23.55 -25.59
CA LEU A 21 -46.34 22.71 -25.81
C LEU A 21 -45.06 23.53 -25.97
N PHE A 22 -45.07 24.76 -25.45
CA PHE A 22 -43.94 25.68 -25.52
C PHE A 22 -43.86 26.59 -24.28
N LEU A 23 -44.02 26.04 -23.07
CA LEU A 23 -43.79 26.82 -21.84
C LEU A 23 -43.44 25.95 -20.62
N SER A 24 -42.48 25.04 -20.78
CA SER A 24 -42.00 24.20 -19.66
C SER A 24 -40.52 23.82 -19.79
N PHE A 25 -39.70 24.70 -20.38
CA PHE A 25 -38.25 24.47 -20.55
C PHE A 25 -37.42 25.62 -19.95
N PHE A 26 -37.70 25.99 -18.70
CA PHE A 26 -36.79 26.78 -17.85
C PHE A 26 -36.97 26.43 -16.37
N TYR A 27 -37.06 25.14 -16.05
CA TYR A 27 -36.66 24.67 -14.72
C TYR A 27 -35.16 24.41 -14.78
N GLY A 28 -34.40 25.33 -14.20
CA GLY A 28 -32.95 25.20 -14.06
C GLY A 28 -32.60 23.89 -13.39
N CYS A 29 -31.78 23.10 -14.08
CA CYS A 29 -30.94 22.12 -13.42
C CYS A 29 -30.03 22.89 -12.46
N LYS A 30 -30.40 22.90 -11.17
CA LYS A 30 -29.39 22.96 -10.12
C LYS A 30 -28.58 21.69 -10.29
N THR A 31 -27.42 21.82 -10.92
CA THR A 31 -26.34 20.88 -10.73
C THR A 31 -26.06 20.91 -9.23
N GLU A 32 -26.43 19.85 -8.51
CA GLU A 32 -25.76 19.54 -7.25
C GLU A 32 -24.31 19.26 -7.63
N GLU A 33 -23.50 20.31 -7.62
CA GLU A 33 -22.08 20.18 -7.35
C GLU A 33 -22.00 19.40 -6.04
N LYS A 34 -21.70 18.12 -6.17
CA LYS A 34 -21.21 17.33 -5.07
C LYS A 34 -19.86 17.95 -4.74
N GLU A 35 -19.89 18.95 -3.85
CA GLU A 35 -18.71 19.43 -3.14
C GLU A 35 -17.97 18.20 -2.63
N LEU A 36 -16.91 17.82 -3.33
CA LEU A 36 -15.80 17.15 -2.70
C LEU A 36 -15.34 18.15 -1.65
N ALA A 37 -15.77 17.92 -0.41
CA ALA A 37 -15.34 18.66 0.76
C ALA A 37 -13.81 18.56 0.89
N GLY A 38 -13.11 19.43 0.17
CA GLY A 38 -11.85 19.97 0.59
C GLY A 38 -12.18 20.86 1.78
N GLU A 39 -11.69 20.49 2.95
CA GLU A 39 -11.49 21.43 4.04
C GLU A 39 -10.51 22.51 3.54
N ASP A 40 -11.02 23.48 2.78
CA ASP A 40 -10.32 24.73 2.53
C ASP A 40 -10.51 25.56 3.80
N SER A 41 -9.70 25.21 4.79
CA SER A 41 -9.68 25.88 6.07
C SER A 41 -9.05 27.25 5.83
N ASN A 42 -9.89 28.29 5.87
CA ASN A 42 -9.53 29.70 5.93
C ASN A 42 -8.82 30.01 7.27
N GLN A 43 -7.75 29.25 7.56
CA GLN A 43 -6.91 29.36 8.73
C GLN A 43 -5.83 30.39 8.42
N PRO A 44 -5.63 31.41 9.27
CA PRO A 44 -4.58 32.38 9.04
C PRO A 44 -3.21 31.70 9.07
N TYR A 45 -2.36 32.02 8.09
CA TYR A 45 -0.96 31.59 8.12
C TYR A 45 -0.27 32.14 9.37
N SER A 46 0.53 31.31 10.02
CA SER A 46 1.23 31.65 11.25
C SER A 46 2.73 31.88 11.05
N SER A 47 3.28 31.45 9.91
CA SER A 47 4.70 31.64 9.55
C SER A 47 4.93 31.50 8.04
N ASP A 48 5.99 32.12 7.53
CA ASP A 48 6.54 31.97 6.18
C ASP A 48 8.00 31.50 6.19
N ARG A 49 8.54 31.06 7.34
CA ARG A 49 9.96 30.72 7.48
C ARG A 49 10.22 29.26 7.12
N TYR A 50 11.19 29.01 6.26
CA TYR A 50 11.61 27.64 5.92
C TYR A 50 12.11 26.83 7.13
N SER A 51 12.72 27.49 8.13
CA SER A 51 13.14 26.82 9.38
C SER A 51 11.99 26.14 10.10
N ASP A 52 10.77 26.67 9.98
CA ASP A 52 9.61 26.13 10.68
C ASP A 52 9.13 24.82 10.04
N LEU A 53 9.30 24.66 8.72
CA LEU A 53 9.11 23.37 8.06
C LEU A 53 10.16 22.35 8.52
N VAL A 54 11.42 22.76 8.65
CA VAL A 54 12.50 21.87 9.11
C VAL A 54 12.24 21.38 10.54
N ASP A 55 11.80 22.26 11.43
CA ASP A 55 11.49 21.91 12.80
C ASP A 55 10.23 21.05 12.90
N LEU A 56 9.17 21.38 12.15
CA LEU A 56 8.00 20.52 12.00
C LEU A 56 8.38 19.13 11.49
N PHE A 57 9.28 19.03 10.51
CA PHE A 57 9.71 17.74 9.97
C PHE A 57 10.41 16.88 11.02
N LYS A 58 11.22 17.47 11.92
CA LYS A 58 11.83 16.75 13.04
C LYS A 58 10.77 16.28 14.06
N GLU A 59 9.78 17.13 14.37
CA GLU A 59 8.63 16.74 15.19
C GLU A 59 7.89 15.56 14.55
N TRP A 60 7.63 15.63 13.24
CA TRP A 60 6.96 14.60 12.47
C TRP A 60 7.76 13.28 12.42
N ARG A 61 9.08 13.29 12.22
CA ARG A 61 9.93 12.08 12.32
C ARG A 61 9.87 11.42 13.69
N THR A 62 9.75 12.21 14.74
CA THR A 62 9.62 11.69 16.12
C THR A 62 8.22 11.13 16.35
N PHE A 63 7.19 11.81 15.83
CA PHE A 63 5.80 11.39 15.97
C PHE A 63 5.43 10.19 15.09
N GLU A 64 5.98 10.03 13.90
CA GLU A 64 5.60 8.93 13.00
C GLU A 64 5.95 7.57 13.64
N LYS A 65 7.13 7.49 14.27
CA LYS A 65 7.56 6.31 15.03
C LYS A 65 6.61 6.04 16.21
N PRO A 66 6.03 4.84 16.32
CA PRO A 66 5.18 4.50 17.45
C PRO A 66 6.00 4.42 18.76
N PRO A 67 5.37 4.70 19.92
CA PRO A 67 5.99 4.40 21.19
C PRO A 67 6.23 2.89 21.32
N PHE A 68 7.11 2.51 22.24
CA PHE A 68 7.45 1.10 22.47
C PHE A 68 6.76 0.60 23.75
N VAL A 69 6.21 -0.61 23.69
CA VAL A 69 5.68 -1.36 24.83
C VAL A 69 6.45 -2.67 24.91
N GLU A 70 7.05 -2.92 26.07
CA GLU A 70 7.88 -4.12 26.34
C GLU A 70 9.05 -4.32 25.35
N GLY A 71 9.47 -3.27 24.64
CA GLY A 71 10.54 -3.34 23.64
C GLY A 71 10.05 -3.55 22.21
N ALA A 72 8.74 -3.70 21.97
CA ALA A 72 8.15 -3.73 20.64
C ALA A 72 7.40 -2.41 20.33
N PRO A 73 7.34 -1.98 19.05
CA PRO A 73 6.50 -0.86 18.65
C PRO A 73 5.03 -1.15 18.95
N ASP A 74 4.34 -0.18 19.54
CA ASP A 74 2.95 -0.31 19.97
C ASP A 74 2.00 0.08 18.83
N TYR A 75 1.42 -0.93 18.20
CA TYR A 75 0.42 -0.80 17.14
C TYR A 75 -1.02 -0.98 17.64
N THR A 76 -1.23 -0.95 18.96
CA THR A 76 -2.57 -1.11 19.52
C THR A 76 -3.49 0.03 19.10
N LYS A 77 -4.78 -0.31 18.97
CA LYS A 77 -5.82 0.66 18.64
C LYS A 77 -5.84 1.84 19.63
N GLU A 78 -5.70 1.55 20.93
CA GLU A 78 -5.71 2.57 21.98
C GLU A 78 -4.59 3.61 21.78
N THR A 79 -3.37 3.15 21.50
CA THR A 79 -2.23 4.04 21.25
C THR A 79 -2.46 4.91 20.02
N PHE A 80 -2.96 4.35 18.92
CA PHE A 80 -3.23 5.13 17.71
C PHE A 80 -4.37 6.13 17.90
N GLU A 81 -5.43 5.79 18.64
CA GLU A 81 -6.52 6.71 18.99
C GLU A 81 -6.02 7.86 19.87
N LYS A 82 -5.20 7.55 20.89
CA LYS A 82 -4.61 8.56 21.78
C LYS A 82 -3.68 9.53 21.05
N ARG A 83 -2.96 9.07 20.03
CA ARG A 83 -2.00 9.88 19.26
C ARG A 83 -2.66 10.70 18.16
N TRP A 84 -3.89 10.36 17.77
CA TRP A 84 -4.58 11.00 16.65
C TRP A 84 -4.71 12.53 16.77
N PRO A 85 -5.06 13.11 17.94
CA PRO A 85 -5.08 14.56 18.10
C PRO A 85 -3.72 15.22 17.83
N GLY A 86 -2.62 14.60 18.26
CA GLY A 86 -1.26 15.10 17.99
C GLY A 86 -0.91 15.08 16.51
N PHE A 87 -1.35 14.06 15.76
CA PHE A 87 -1.21 14.04 14.31
C PHE A 87 -1.98 15.20 13.64
N GLN A 88 -3.22 15.45 14.08
CA GLN A 88 -4.02 16.56 13.52
C GLN A 88 -3.40 17.93 13.83
N GLU A 89 -2.77 18.09 15.00
CA GLU A 89 -2.01 19.30 15.33
C GLU A 89 -0.83 19.50 14.36
N LEU A 90 -0.02 18.46 14.12
CA LEU A 90 1.09 18.53 13.15
C LEU A 90 0.59 18.87 11.74
N ARG A 91 -0.51 18.26 11.30
CA ARG A 91 -1.10 18.53 9.98
C ARG A 91 -1.58 19.98 9.88
N SER A 92 -2.13 20.52 10.97
CA SER A 92 -2.56 21.92 11.05
C SER A 92 -1.37 22.87 11.03
N LYS A 93 -0.29 22.57 11.76
CA LYS A 93 0.96 23.35 11.72
C LYS A 93 1.56 23.40 10.30
N LEU A 94 1.59 22.27 9.59
CA LEU A 94 2.08 22.24 8.20
C LEU A 94 1.27 23.17 7.29
N LYS A 95 -0.07 23.11 7.37
CA LYS A 95 -0.99 23.93 6.56
C LYS A 95 -0.90 25.41 6.89
N ALA A 96 -0.47 25.78 8.09
CA ALA A 96 -0.34 27.17 8.52
C ALA A 96 0.95 27.86 8.04
N ILE A 97 1.83 27.15 7.33
CA ILE A 97 3.04 27.72 6.72
C ILE A 97 2.68 28.34 5.36
N ASP A 98 2.86 29.64 5.21
CA ASP A 98 2.73 30.34 3.91
C ASP A 98 3.95 30.03 3.03
N THR A 99 3.70 29.37 1.91
CA THR A 99 4.74 29.01 0.93
C THR A 99 4.77 29.94 -0.28
N THR A 100 3.90 30.95 -0.36
CA THR A 100 3.70 31.78 -1.58
C THR A 100 5.02 32.37 -2.09
N GLY A 101 5.81 32.96 -1.19
CA GLY A 101 7.09 33.61 -1.48
C GLY A 101 8.30 32.67 -1.58
N TRP A 102 8.13 31.36 -1.40
CA TRP A 102 9.25 30.42 -1.36
C TRP A 102 9.84 30.11 -2.73
N SER A 103 11.12 29.73 -2.72
CA SER A 103 11.78 29.10 -3.86
C SER A 103 11.08 27.79 -4.22
N VAL A 104 11.25 27.34 -5.48
CA VAL A 104 10.68 26.06 -5.93
C VAL A 104 11.18 24.88 -5.09
N ALA A 105 12.48 24.86 -4.73
CA ALA A 105 13.05 23.79 -3.91
C ALA A 105 12.36 23.70 -2.53
N ASN A 106 12.16 24.83 -1.85
CA ASN A 106 11.49 24.84 -0.56
C ASN A 106 10.00 24.45 -0.67
N LYS A 107 9.32 24.81 -1.78
CA LYS A 107 7.95 24.37 -2.07
C LYS A 107 7.89 22.85 -2.27
N VAL A 108 8.89 22.28 -2.95
CA VAL A 108 9.00 20.82 -3.11
C VAL A 108 9.16 20.14 -1.76
N ASP A 109 10.03 20.64 -0.87
CA ASP A 109 10.19 20.07 0.47
C ASP A 109 8.86 20.07 1.25
N TRP A 110 8.11 21.18 1.20
CA TRP A 110 6.79 21.26 1.84
C TRP A 110 5.83 20.21 1.28
N MET A 111 5.79 20.05 -0.05
CA MET A 111 4.94 19.07 -0.73
C MET A 111 5.29 17.64 -0.35
N VAL A 112 6.57 17.32 -0.17
CA VAL A 112 7.02 15.99 0.27
C VAL A 112 6.55 15.70 1.70
N VAL A 113 6.68 16.66 2.63
CA VAL A 113 6.16 16.50 4.00
C VAL A 113 4.65 16.32 3.98
N TRP A 114 3.94 17.12 3.18
CA TRP A 114 2.49 17.00 3.00
C TRP A 114 2.06 15.63 2.48
N ALA A 115 2.73 15.13 1.44
CA ALA A 115 2.46 13.83 0.85
C ALA A 115 2.69 12.68 1.84
N GLU A 116 3.77 12.75 2.63
CA GLU A 116 4.06 11.73 3.63
C GLU A 116 3.04 11.71 4.77
N MET A 117 2.63 12.88 5.26
CA MET A 117 1.58 12.98 6.29
C MET A 117 0.23 12.48 5.76
N ASN A 118 -0.09 12.72 4.49
CA ASN A 118 -1.26 12.12 3.84
C ASN A 118 -1.16 10.59 3.77
N GLY A 119 0.03 10.04 3.52
CA GLY A 119 0.28 8.60 3.58
C GLY A 119 -0.02 8.00 4.95
N TYR A 120 0.38 8.67 6.03
CA TYR A 120 0.07 8.25 7.40
C TYR A 120 -1.43 8.30 7.70
N ASP A 121 -2.10 9.39 7.34
CA ASP A 121 -3.56 9.52 7.45
C ASP A 121 -4.30 8.43 6.66
N PHE A 122 -3.83 8.13 5.46
CA PHE A 122 -4.36 7.05 4.63
C PHE A 122 -4.17 5.68 5.27
N ASN A 123 -3.01 5.42 5.88
CA ASN A 123 -2.75 4.21 6.64
C ASN A 123 -3.70 4.09 7.84
N HIS A 124 -4.02 5.19 8.51
CA HIS A 124 -4.96 5.18 9.62
C HIS A 124 -6.42 4.92 9.18
N ARG A 125 -6.89 5.61 8.14
CA ARG A 125 -8.32 5.61 7.77
C ARG A 125 -8.71 4.54 6.74
N VAL A 126 -7.81 4.24 5.81
CA VAL A 126 -8.13 3.47 4.59
C VAL A 126 -7.32 2.17 4.50
N LEU A 127 -5.99 2.26 4.38
CA LEU A 127 -5.16 1.08 4.14
C LEU A 127 -5.12 0.18 5.37
N LYS A 128 -4.94 0.72 6.58
CA LYS A 128 -4.95 0.01 7.87
C LYS A 128 -4.05 -1.23 7.89
N PRO A 129 -2.76 -1.12 7.55
CA PRO A 129 -1.89 -2.29 7.38
C PRO A 129 -1.83 -3.17 8.63
N TRP A 130 -1.62 -2.58 9.81
CA TRP A 130 -1.59 -3.30 11.09
C TRP A 130 -2.92 -3.97 11.50
N VAL A 131 -4.04 -3.62 10.87
CA VAL A 131 -5.37 -4.19 11.17
C VAL A 131 -5.77 -5.30 10.20
N ARG A 132 -5.29 -5.26 8.96
CA ARG A 132 -5.83 -6.12 7.89
C ARG A 132 -4.84 -7.08 7.26
N ASP A 133 -3.54 -6.87 7.46
CA ASP A 133 -2.49 -7.59 6.76
C ASP A 133 -1.56 -8.30 7.74
N PRO A 134 -1.60 -9.64 7.83
CA PRO A 134 -0.67 -10.38 8.67
C PRO A 134 0.80 -10.20 8.28
N ALA A 135 1.12 -9.91 7.01
CA ALA A 135 2.51 -9.73 6.57
C ALA A 135 3.19 -8.53 7.24
N PHE A 136 2.41 -7.52 7.68
CA PHE A 136 2.90 -6.38 8.44
C PHE A 136 3.68 -6.77 9.71
N TYR A 137 3.37 -7.95 10.27
CA TYR A 137 3.97 -8.47 11.51
C TYR A 137 5.20 -9.35 11.28
N LYS A 138 5.68 -9.47 10.03
CA LYS A 138 6.96 -10.11 9.73
C LYS A 138 8.11 -9.19 10.15
N SER A 139 9.03 -9.72 10.95
CA SER A 139 10.18 -8.98 11.48
C SER A 139 11.51 -9.36 10.84
N VAL A 140 11.71 -10.60 10.39
CA VAL A 140 13.04 -11.07 9.97
C VAL A 140 13.25 -10.92 8.46
N TRP A 141 14.30 -10.19 8.07
CA TRP A 141 14.68 -9.95 6.68
C TRP A 141 16.11 -10.44 6.40
N THR A 142 16.24 -11.37 5.46
CA THR A 142 17.52 -12.03 5.13
C THR A 142 18.23 -11.39 3.94
N TYR A 143 17.70 -10.29 3.42
CA TYR A 143 18.23 -9.58 2.26
C TYR A 143 18.00 -8.08 2.41
N LYS A 144 18.87 -7.30 1.76
CA LYS A 144 18.72 -5.86 1.64
C LYS A 144 17.65 -5.55 0.58
N SER A 145 16.73 -4.65 0.90
CA SER A 145 15.76 -4.16 -0.10
C SER A 145 16.49 -3.48 -1.27
N ASP A 146 15.99 -3.69 -2.48
CA ASP A 146 16.45 -3.04 -3.71
C ASP A 146 15.91 -1.61 -3.86
N VAL A 147 14.92 -1.24 -3.04
CA VAL A 147 14.41 0.12 -2.87
C VAL A 147 14.64 0.60 -1.42
N PRO A 148 14.50 1.91 -1.11
CA PRO A 148 14.85 2.44 0.21
C PRO A 148 14.12 1.83 1.41
N ALA A 149 12.95 1.21 1.20
CA ALA A 149 12.18 0.48 2.22
C ALA A 149 11.89 -0.95 1.74
N HIS A 150 11.57 -1.88 2.63
CA HIS A 150 11.09 -3.20 2.20
C HIS A 150 9.78 -3.09 1.41
N GLU A 151 9.56 -4.01 0.49
CA GLU A 151 8.31 -4.06 -0.26
C GLU A 151 7.12 -4.28 0.67
N GLY A 152 6.14 -3.38 0.58
CA GLY A 152 4.92 -3.41 1.40
C GLY A 152 5.07 -2.79 2.80
N PRO A 153 3.95 -2.68 3.54
CA PRO A 153 3.95 -2.08 4.87
C PRO A 153 4.84 -2.85 5.85
N THR A 154 5.80 -2.16 6.46
CA THR A 154 6.80 -2.75 7.36
C THR A 154 6.77 -2.06 8.72
N HIS A 155 6.93 -2.82 9.80
CA HIS A 155 6.93 -2.28 11.15
C HIS A 155 8.29 -1.70 11.58
N HIS A 156 8.30 -0.89 12.64
CA HIS A 156 9.47 -0.09 13.06
C HIS A 156 10.56 -0.84 13.86
N ALA A 157 10.56 -2.17 13.82
CA ALA A 157 11.48 -2.98 14.65
C ALA A 157 11.86 -4.29 13.95
N THR A 158 12.21 -4.21 12.68
CA THR A 158 12.67 -5.36 11.89
C THR A 158 14.04 -5.84 12.35
N THR A 159 14.27 -7.14 12.22
CA THR A 159 15.59 -7.76 12.30
C THR A 159 16.17 -7.84 10.88
N GLU A 160 17.04 -6.89 10.54
CA GLU A 160 17.77 -6.87 9.27
C GLU A 160 18.93 -7.89 9.30
N LEU A 161 18.62 -9.19 9.27
CA LEU A 161 19.58 -10.28 9.48
C LEU A 161 20.78 -10.23 8.52
N TRP A 162 20.60 -9.70 7.31
CA TRP A 162 21.68 -9.50 6.33
C TRP A 162 22.76 -8.50 6.77
N THR A 163 22.49 -7.67 7.79
CA THR A 163 23.45 -6.70 8.35
C THR A 163 24.33 -7.27 9.45
N TYR A 164 24.21 -8.58 9.73
CA TYR A 164 25.00 -9.25 10.75
C TYR A 164 26.10 -10.09 10.11
N ASP A 165 27.33 -9.82 10.52
CA ASP A 165 28.49 -10.65 10.17
C ASP A 165 28.71 -11.70 11.27
N PHE A 166 28.82 -12.96 10.86
CA PHE A 166 29.12 -14.07 11.77
C PHE A 166 30.62 -14.42 11.67
N PRO A 167 31.31 -14.68 12.80
CA PRO A 167 30.80 -14.70 14.18
C PRO A 167 30.47 -13.30 14.71
N LEU A 168 29.42 -13.20 15.53
CA LEU A 168 28.93 -11.93 16.08
C LEU A 168 29.93 -11.30 17.04
N SER A 169 30.14 -9.98 16.92
CA SER A 169 30.77 -9.21 17.99
C SER A 169 29.86 -9.12 19.21
N PRO A 170 30.37 -8.83 20.42
CA PRO A 170 29.52 -8.66 21.61
C PRO A 170 28.40 -7.63 21.43
N LYS A 171 28.69 -6.54 20.70
CA LYS A 171 27.71 -5.49 20.38
C LYS A 171 26.61 -6.02 19.45
N GLU A 172 27.00 -6.71 18.39
CA GLU A 172 26.06 -7.26 17.41
C GLU A 172 25.24 -8.41 17.98
N ARG A 173 25.82 -9.20 18.89
CA ARG A 173 25.09 -10.19 19.68
C ARG A 173 23.99 -9.55 20.51
N THR A 174 24.27 -8.48 21.25
CA THR A 174 23.25 -7.76 22.02
C THR A 174 22.17 -7.19 21.10
N ARG A 175 22.55 -6.59 19.96
CA ARG A 175 21.59 -6.08 18.97
C ARG A 175 20.67 -7.19 18.47
N LEU A 176 21.21 -8.33 18.06
CA LEU A 176 20.41 -9.47 17.57
C LEU A 176 19.47 -10.01 18.65
N LEU A 177 19.93 -10.12 19.90
CA LEU A 177 19.10 -10.54 21.02
C LEU A 177 17.90 -9.60 21.22
N ASP A 178 18.13 -8.29 21.16
CA ASP A 178 17.09 -7.29 21.38
C ASP A 178 16.10 -7.24 20.20
N ASP A 179 16.59 -7.33 18.96
CA ASP A 179 15.74 -7.41 17.76
C ASP A 179 14.82 -8.63 17.80
N LEU A 180 15.35 -9.82 18.16
CA LEU A 180 14.57 -11.06 18.17
C LEU A 180 13.54 -11.13 19.31
N LYS A 181 13.78 -10.44 20.43
CA LYS A 181 12.82 -10.34 21.55
C LYS A 181 11.54 -9.61 21.17
N VAL A 182 11.55 -8.80 20.11
CA VAL A 182 10.37 -8.09 19.61
C VAL A 182 9.32 -9.07 19.08
N ILE A 183 9.73 -10.18 18.47
CA ILE A 183 8.86 -11.08 17.71
C ILE A 183 7.69 -11.62 18.57
N PRO A 184 7.92 -12.21 19.77
CA PRO A 184 6.80 -12.70 20.58
C PRO A 184 5.79 -11.63 20.97
N ILE A 185 6.27 -10.45 21.37
CA ILE A 185 5.43 -9.33 21.82
C ILE A 185 4.58 -8.83 20.65
N LEU A 186 5.20 -8.65 19.49
CA LEU A 186 4.52 -8.15 18.29
C LEU A 186 3.47 -9.16 17.78
N ASN A 187 3.74 -10.47 17.86
CA ASN A 187 2.79 -11.51 17.49
C ASN A 187 1.56 -11.52 18.41
N GLU A 188 1.72 -11.27 19.71
CA GLU A 188 0.58 -11.14 20.63
C GLU A 188 -0.24 -9.87 20.31
N GLN A 189 0.42 -8.74 20.06
CA GLN A 189 -0.28 -7.54 19.58
C GLN A 189 -1.03 -7.81 18.26
N ALA A 190 -0.44 -8.57 17.34
CA ALA A 190 -1.06 -8.90 16.05
C ALA A 190 -2.41 -9.61 16.22
N LYS A 191 -2.52 -10.54 17.17
CA LYS A 191 -3.76 -11.25 17.46
C LYS A 191 -4.88 -10.32 17.94
N LEU A 192 -4.54 -9.21 18.60
CA LEU A 192 -5.48 -8.17 19.03
C LEU A 192 -5.85 -7.23 17.88
N ASN A 193 -4.88 -6.87 17.05
CA ASN A 193 -5.01 -5.84 16.03
C ASN A 193 -5.65 -6.36 14.73
N LEU A 194 -5.42 -7.63 14.36
CA LEU A 194 -5.82 -8.22 13.08
C LEU A 194 -7.32 -8.54 13.01
N LEU A 195 -8.13 -7.49 12.82
CA LEU A 195 -9.59 -7.55 12.72
C LEU A 195 -10.10 -7.52 11.27
N GLY A 196 -9.24 -7.21 10.30
CA GLY A 196 -9.62 -7.06 8.89
C GLY A 196 -10.12 -8.34 8.22
N ASN A 197 -10.81 -8.18 7.08
CA ASN A 197 -11.45 -9.27 6.33
C ASN A 197 -10.83 -9.57 4.96
N ALA A 198 -9.68 -8.98 4.62
CA ALA A 198 -9.05 -9.10 3.31
C ALA A 198 -8.46 -10.51 3.09
N LYS A 199 -9.22 -11.41 2.44
CA LYS A 199 -8.88 -12.85 2.39
C LYS A 199 -7.50 -13.11 1.80
N ASP A 200 -7.17 -12.48 0.68
CA ASP A 200 -5.91 -12.74 -0.01
C ASP A 200 -4.71 -12.29 0.83
N LEU A 201 -4.79 -11.12 1.47
CA LEU A 201 -3.74 -10.63 2.38
C LEU A 201 -3.52 -11.61 3.54
N TRP A 202 -4.59 -12.21 4.08
CA TRP A 202 -4.46 -13.23 5.11
C TRP A 202 -3.75 -14.48 4.61
N ILE A 203 -4.13 -14.98 3.42
CA ILE A 203 -3.54 -16.20 2.86
C ILE A 203 -2.06 -15.98 2.52
N THR A 204 -1.71 -14.85 1.89
CA THR A 204 -0.32 -14.54 1.54
C THR A 204 0.50 -14.21 2.77
N GLY A 205 0.00 -13.39 3.68
CA GLY A 205 0.71 -13.02 4.91
C GLY A 205 0.99 -14.20 5.83
N ILE A 206 0.12 -15.23 5.89
CA ILE A 206 0.44 -16.48 6.60
C ILE A 206 1.73 -17.12 6.06
N ARG A 207 1.96 -17.08 4.74
CA ARG A 207 3.16 -17.67 4.13
C ARG A 207 4.41 -16.92 4.55
N ASP A 208 4.33 -15.59 4.67
CA ASP A 208 5.44 -14.75 5.14
C ASP A 208 5.83 -15.08 6.58
N ILE A 209 4.85 -15.22 7.47
CA ILE A 209 5.08 -15.58 8.88
C ILE A 209 5.60 -17.04 8.99
N GLN A 210 5.07 -17.98 8.19
CA GLN A 210 5.61 -19.34 8.11
C GLN A 210 7.07 -19.36 7.65
N ASN A 211 7.41 -18.53 6.66
CA ASN A 211 8.78 -18.43 6.17
C ASN A 211 9.71 -17.84 7.24
N GLN A 212 9.25 -16.87 8.03
CA GLN A 212 10.02 -16.35 9.17
C GLN A 212 10.41 -17.46 10.15
N SER A 213 9.49 -18.37 10.49
CA SER A 213 9.81 -19.53 11.36
C SER A 213 10.94 -20.39 10.76
N LYS A 214 10.89 -20.66 9.46
CA LYS A 214 11.97 -21.41 8.76
C LYS A 214 13.30 -20.67 8.79
N VAL A 215 13.30 -19.35 8.60
CA VAL A 215 14.51 -18.53 8.68
C VAL A 215 15.10 -18.58 10.09
N LEU A 216 14.27 -18.47 11.13
CA LEU A 216 14.71 -18.57 12.52
C LEU A 216 15.27 -19.95 12.85
N GLN A 217 14.65 -21.03 12.35
CA GLN A 217 15.17 -22.39 12.47
C GLN A 217 16.55 -22.53 11.78
N ALA A 218 16.70 -21.99 10.57
CA ALA A 218 17.98 -21.99 9.87
C ALA A 218 19.05 -21.21 10.63
N LEU A 219 18.71 -20.03 11.18
CA LEU A 219 19.60 -19.23 12.01
C LEU A 219 20.05 -20.00 13.27
N LYS A 220 19.11 -20.64 13.97
CA LYS A 220 19.39 -21.47 15.16
C LYS A 220 20.39 -22.59 14.85
N SER A 221 20.30 -23.20 13.68
CA SER A 221 21.14 -24.33 13.28
C SER A 221 22.53 -23.93 12.77
N GLN A 222 22.84 -22.63 12.64
CA GLN A 222 24.16 -22.21 12.20
C GLN A 222 25.23 -22.56 13.25
N ASP A 223 26.40 -23.01 12.78
CA ASP A 223 27.51 -23.40 13.66
C ASP A 223 27.96 -22.27 14.58
N MET A 224 27.90 -21.01 14.11
CA MET A 224 28.29 -19.83 14.89
C MET A 224 27.21 -19.35 15.88
N VAL A 225 26.04 -19.99 15.91
CA VAL A 225 24.88 -19.61 16.74
C VAL A 225 24.51 -20.72 17.73
N LYS A 226 24.58 -21.98 17.30
CA LYS A 226 24.05 -23.14 18.04
C LYS A 226 24.63 -23.34 19.45
N ASP A 227 25.84 -22.82 19.70
CA ASP A 227 26.54 -22.96 20.99
C ASP A 227 26.26 -21.79 21.95
N ASP A 228 25.60 -20.72 21.49
CA ASP A 228 25.18 -19.59 22.32
C ASP A 228 23.80 -19.90 22.93
N SER A 229 23.80 -20.49 24.13
CA SER A 229 22.58 -20.95 24.81
C SER A 229 21.53 -19.85 25.03
N GLN A 230 21.96 -18.61 25.27
CA GLN A 230 21.03 -17.48 25.45
C GLN A 230 20.40 -17.08 24.11
N LEU A 231 21.21 -16.96 23.05
CA LEU A 231 20.71 -16.63 21.72
C LEU A 231 19.78 -17.72 21.19
N VAL A 232 20.16 -18.99 21.35
CA VAL A 232 19.32 -20.14 21.01
C VAL A 232 17.99 -20.10 21.76
N SER A 233 17.98 -19.80 23.06
CA SER A 233 16.75 -19.68 23.83
C SER A 233 15.83 -18.55 23.33
N ILE A 234 16.40 -17.41 22.94
CA ILE A 234 15.62 -16.31 22.35
C ILE A 234 15.05 -16.69 20.99
N ILE A 235 15.85 -17.35 20.14
CA ILE A 235 15.38 -17.84 18.84
C ILE A 235 14.25 -18.87 19.02
N ASP A 236 14.36 -19.77 19.99
CA ASP A 236 13.32 -20.75 20.30
C ASP A 236 12.01 -20.09 20.74
N ASN A 237 12.08 -19.06 21.58
CA ASN A 237 10.89 -18.28 21.96
C ASN A 237 10.26 -17.57 20.75
N ALA A 238 11.07 -17.01 19.86
CA ALA A 238 10.60 -16.38 18.62
C ALA A 238 9.94 -17.39 17.67
N ILE A 239 10.52 -18.59 17.52
CA ILE A 239 9.94 -19.70 16.73
C ILE A 239 8.59 -20.12 17.32
N MET A 240 8.53 -20.41 18.62
CA MET A 240 7.28 -20.82 19.28
C MET A 240 6.16 -19.79 19.12
N ALA A 241 6.47 -18.50 19.34
CA ALA A 241 5.49 -17.44 19.16
C ALA A 241 5.07 -17.26 17.69
N THR A 242 5.99 -17.47 16.74
CA THR A 242 5.69 -17.40 15.30
C THR A 242 4.80 -18.56 14.87
N ASP A 243 5.09 -19.78 15.30
CA ASP A 243 4.31 -20.98 14.96
C ASP A 243 2.90 -20.94 15.58
N ASP A 244 2.78 -20.49 16.83
CA ASP A 244 1.48 -20.28 17.48
C ASP A 244 0.66 -19.19 16.76
N PHE A 245 1.32 -18.09 16.37
CA PHE A 245 0.66 -17.05 15.58
C PHE A 245 0.20 -17.56 14.21
N VAL A 246 1.00 -18.37 13.51
CA VAL A 246 0.59 -19.04 12.27
C VAL A 246 -0.66 -19.90 12.48
N ALA A 247 -0.69 -20.72 13.53
CA ALA A 247 -1.83 -21.56 13.84
C ALA A 247 -3.10 -20.72 14.10
N TRP A 248 -2.96 -19.62 14.85
CA TRP A 248 -4.05 -18.67 15.07
C TRP A 248 -4.53 -18.03 13.76
N LEU A 249 -3.61 -17.56 12.91
CA LEU A 249 -3.93 -16.96 11.61
C LEU A 249 -4.66 -17.95 10.70
N GLN A 250 -4.20 -19.20 10.63
CA GLN A 250 -4.83 -20.27 9.84
C GLN A 250 -6.24 -20.60 10.34
N SER A 251 -6.48 -20.51 11.65
CA SER A 251 -7.81 -20.67 12.22
C SER A 251 -8.73 -19.51 11.82
N LYS A 252 -8.26 -18.27 11.99
CA LYS A 252 -9.01 -17.05 11.69
C LYS A 252 -9.21 -16.80 10.19
N SER A 253 -8.30 -17.26 9.33
CA SER A 253 -8.37 -17.06 7.88
C SER A 253 -9.53 -17.80 7.21
N LYS A 254 -10.00 -18.90 7.82
CA LYS A 254 -11.13 -19.70 7.31
C LYS A 254 -12.42 -18.91 7.12
N SER A 255 -12.64 -17.88 7.93
CA SER A 255 -13.83 -17.02 7.84
C SER A 255 -13.64 -15.77 6.98
N LYS A 256 -12.43 -15.54 6.43
CA LYS A 256 -12.13 -14.32 5.67
C LYS A 256 -12.68 -14.40 4.26
N THR A 257 -13.40 -13.36 3.84
CA THR A 257 -14.14 -13.33 2.56
C THR A 257 -14.06 -12.00 1.83
N GLY A 258 -13.50 -10.96 2.44
CA GLY A 258 -13.48 -9.61 1.90
C GLY A 258 -12.35 -9.38 0.89
N PRO A 259 -12.47 -8.32 0.06
CA PRO A 259 -11.47 -7.97 -0.93
C PRO A 259 -10.19 -7.42 -0.29
N SER A 260 -9.07 -7.60 -1.00
CA SER A 260 -7.78 -6.95 -0.70
C SER A 260 -7.71 -5.51 -1.22
N GLY A 261 -8.36 -5.23 -2.36
CA GLY A 261 -8.40 -3.89 -2.95
C GLY A 261 -9.01 -2.82 -2.02
N ILE A 262 -8.57 -1.58 -2.21
CA ILE A 262 -9.04 -0.39 -1.47
C ILE A 262 -10.13 0.39 -2.22
N GLY A 263 -10.48 0.00 -3.45
CA GLY A 263 -11.43 0.72 -4.31
C GLY A 263 -10.78 1.84 -5.13
N LYS A 264 -11.43 2.25 -6.22
CA LYS A 264 -10.87 3.20 -7.20
C LYS A 264 -10.73 4.60 -6.63
N GLU A 265 -11.67 5.03 -5.80
CA GLU A 265 -11.71 6.36 -5.20
C GLU A 265 -10.55 6.53 -4.23
N ASN A 266 -10.31 5.53 -3.38
CA ASN A 266 -9.17 5.52 -2.47
C ASN A 266 -7.84 5.39 -3.21
N TYR A 267 -7.78 4.60 -4.29
CA TYR A 267 -6.59 4.48 -5.12
C TYR A 267 -6.26 5.82 -5.80
N THR A 268 -7.25 6.46 -6.40
CA THR A 268 -7.13 7.80 -7.01
C THR A 268 -6.67 8.83 -5.99
N TRP A 269 -7.28 8.83 -4.80
CA TRP A 269 -6.86 9.74 -3.73
C TRP A 269 -5.40 9.50 -3.34
N TYR A 270 -4.98 8.24 -3.20
CA TYR A 270 -3.60 7.90 -2.84
C TYR A 270 -2.61 8.34 -3.92
N LEU A 271 -2.90 8.10 -5.20
CA LEU A 271 -2.09 8.59 -6.32
C LEU A 271 -1.87 10.10 -6.24
N GLN A 272 -2.96 10.86 -6.10
CA GLN A 272 -2.92 12.32 -6.16
C GLN A 272 -2.33 12.98 -4.91
N ASN A 273 -2.56 12.40 -3.73
CA ASN A 273 -2.24 13.04 -2.45
C ASN A 273 -1.01 12.44 -1.76
N VAL A 274 -0.54 11.27 -2.18
CA VAL A 274 0.65 10.60 -1.61
C VAL A 274 1.73 10.42 -2.67
N HIS A 275 1.40 9.90 -3.85
CA HIS A 275 2.38 9.79 -4.94
C HIS A 275 2.52 11.06 -5.79
N LEU A 276 1.66 12.06 -5.56
CA LEU A 276 1.60 13.31 -6.32
C LEU A 276 1.45 13.10 -7.84
N VAL A 277 0.81 11.99 -8.23
CA VAL A 277 0.47 11.67 -9.62
C VAL A 277 -0.89 12.31 -9.92
N PRO A 278 -1.00 13.22 -10.91
CA PRO A 278 -2.23 13.97 -11.16
C PRO A 278 -3.33 13.16 -11.87
N LEU A 279 -3.15 11.85 -11.99
CA LEU A 279 -4.04 10.94 -12.72
C LEU A 279 -5.01 10.25 -11.77
N THR A 280 -6.19 9.92 -12.28
CA THR A 280 -7.11 9.00 -11.61
C THR A 280 -6.78 7.55 -11.95
N TRP A 281 -7.35 6.61 -11.20
CA TRP A 281 -7.27 5.17 -11.54
C TRP A 281 -7.74 4.89 -12.98
N ASP A 282 -8.82 5.53 -13.43
CA ASP A 282 -9.36 5.31 -14.77
C ASP A 282 -8.43 5.89 -15.86
N ASP A 283 -7.74 7.01 -15.59
CA ASP A 283 -6.72 7.57 -16.49
C ASP A 283 -5.53 6.61 -16.66
N GLU A 284 -5.01 6.06 -15.54
CA GLU A 284 -3.92 5.09 -15.60
C GLU A 284 -4.33 3.84 -16.39
N VAL A 285 -5.53 3.30 -16.13
CA VAL A 285 -6.04 2.13 -16.86
C VAL A 285 -6.20 2.43 -18.35
N MET A 286 -6.67 3.62 -18.72
CA MET A 286 -6.77 4.03 -20.11
C MET A 286 -5.38 4.07 -20.78
N ILE A 287 -4.39 4.72 -20.15
CA ILE A 287 -3.03 4.82 -20.67
C ILE A 287 -2.40 3.42 -20.81
N LEU A 288 -2.52 2.58 -19.78
CA LEU A 288 -1.96 1.22 -19.79
C LEU A 288 -2.60 0.34 -20.87
N LYS A 289 -3.92 0.44 -21.09
CA LYS A 289 -4.58 -0.29 -22.19
C LYS A 289 -4.09 0.17 -23.56
N ARG A 290 -3.87 1.47 -23.74
CA ARG A 290 -3.31 2.02 -24.99
C ARG A 290 -1.88 1.51 -25.22
N GLU A 291 -1.04 1.54 -24.20
CA GLU A 291 0.33 1.04 -24.29
C GLU A 291 0.39 -0.47 -24.52
N LEU A 292 -0.51 -1.24 -23.91
CA LEU A 292 -0.65 -2.67 -24.19
C LEU A 292 -1.02 -2.92 -25.65
N ALA A 293 -1.99 -2.20 -26.20
CA ALA A 293 -2.37 -2.33 -27.61
C ALA A 293 -1.21 -1.94 -28.56
N ARG A 294 -0.46 -0.90 -28.21
CA ARG A 294 0.74 -0.49 -28.95
C ARG A 294 1.82 -1.57 -28.92
N ALA A 295 2.10 -2.14 -27.76
CA ALA A 295 3.07 -3.22 -27.59
C ALA A 295 2.69 -4.46 -28.41
N TRP A 296 1.41 -4.86 -28.37
CA TRP A 296 0.92 -5.96 -29.21
C TRP A 296 1.04 -5.68 -30.70
N THR A 297 0.74 -4.44 -31.13
CA THR A 297 0.87 -4.06 -32.54
C THR A 297 2.33 -4.14 -32.99
N ALA A 298 3.25 -3.60 -32.19
CA ALA A 298 4.68 -3.69 -32.46
C ALA A 298 5.16 -5.15 -32.53
N LEU A 299 4.75 -6.00 -31.57
CA LEU A 299 5.07 -7.43 -31.58
C LEU A 299 4.57 -8.10 -32.87
N LYS A 300 3.32 -7.86 -33.28
CA LYS A 300 2.76 -8.48 -34.49
C LYS A 300 3.46 -8.03 -35.77
N LEU A 301 3.90 -6.77 -35.83
CA LEU A 301 4.70 -6.27 -36.95
C LEU A 301 6.07 -6.96 -37.01
N GLU A 302 6.74 -7.14 -35.88
CA GLU A 302 8.02 -7.85 -35.81
C GLU A 302 7.88 -9.34 -36.10
N GLU A 303 6.85 -10.01 -35.59
CA GLU A 303 6.54 -11.41 -35.95
C GLU A 303 6.28 -11.54 -37.46
N TYR A 304 5.56 -10.59 -38.06
CA TYR A 304 5.34 -10.61 -39.50
C TYR A 304 6.61 -10.35 -40.29
N ARG A 305 7.46 -9.40 -39.86
CA ARG A 305 8.75 -9.11 -40.48
C ARG A 305 9.68 -10.33 -40.45
N ASN A 306 9.68 -11.06 -39.34
CA ASN A 306 10.53 -12.22 -39.08
C ASN A 306 9.84 -13.56 -39.35
N ARG A 307 8.70 -13.57 -40.07
CA ARG A 307 7.86 -14.76 -40.28
C ARG A 307 8.57 -15.94 -40.97
N ASP A 308 9.66 -15.66 -41.67
CA ASP A 308 10.45 -16.67 -42.39
C ASP A 308 11.57 -17.27 -41.51
N LEU A 309 11.73 -16.79 -40.26
CA LEU A 309 12.65 -17.35 -39.28
C LEU A 309 11.97 -18.46 -38.45
N PRO A 310 12.74 -19.45 -37.95
CA PRO A 310 12.22 -20.42 -36.98
C PRO A 310 11.66 -19.74 -35.73
N GLN A 311 10.56 -20.27 -35.19
CA GLN A 311 10.00 -19.75 -33.93
C GLN A 311 10.98 -19.95 -32.77
N LEU A 312 11.07 -18.92 -31.92
CA LEU A 312 11.82 -19.00 -30.67
C LEU A 312 11.10 -19.96 -29.72
N VAL A 313 11.86 -20.90 -29.16
CA VAL A 313 11.35 -21.88 -28.19
C VAL A 313 11.57 -21.31 -26.79
N ALA A 314 10.47 -21.09 -26.05
CA ALA A 314 10.55 -20.66 -24.67
C ALA A 314 11.22 -21.73 -23.79
N ALA A 315 12.00 -21.30 -22.81
CA ALA A 315 12.52 -22.21 -21.79
C ALA A 315 11.37 -22.89 -21.04
N ASN A 316 11.45 -24.21 -20.93
CA ASN A 316 10.43 -25.04 -20.28
C ASN A 316 10.91 -25.64 -18.95
N SER A 317 12.12 -25.30 -18.51
CA SER A 317 12.67 -25.65 -17.21
C SER A 317 13.66 -24.60 -16.73
N PRO A 318 13.96 -24.53 -15.42
CA PRO A 318 15.01 -23.67 -14.89
C PRO A 318 16.39 -23.92 -15.52
N GLU A 319 16.73 -25.18 -15.80
CA GLU A 319 18.01 -25.56 -16.42
C GLU A 319 18.09 -25.07 -17.87
N ALA A 320 16.98 -25.22 -18.63
CA ALA A 320 16.89 -24.68 -19.98
C ALA A 320 17.01 -23.16 -19.99
N TYR A 321 16.36 -22.48 -19.05
CA TYR A 321 16.46 -21.02 -18.90
C TYR A 321 17.89 -20.59 -18.59
N ASN A 322 18.53 -21.19 -17.58
CA ASN A 322 19.90 -20.86 -17.19
C ASN A 322 20.88 -21.04 -18.34
N LYS A 323 20.75 -22.15 -19.08
CA LYS A 323 21.57 -22.40 -20.27
C LYS A 323 21.36 -21.31 -21.33
N MET A 324 20.12 -20.97 -21.66
CA MET A 324 19.82 -19.92 -22.64
C MET A 324 20.34 -18.55 -22.19
N ALA A 325 20.23 -18.22 -20.90
CA ALA A 325 20.73 -16.99 -20.32
C ALA A 325 22.27 -16.89 -20.41
N ASP A 326 22.98 -17.97 -20.07
CA ASP A 326 24.45 -18.04 -20.18
C ASP A 326 24.92 -17.90 -21.64
N GLU A 327 24.24 -18.56 -22.58
CA GLU A 327 24.53 -18.45 -24.01
C GLU A 327 24.28 -17.03 -24.52
N ALA A 328 23.16 -16.41 -24.12
CA ALA A 328 22.84 -15.03 -24.48
C ALA A 328 23.86 -14.02 -23.89
N ALA A 329 24.27 -14.19 -22.64
CA ALA A 329 25.27 -13.34 -21.99
C ALA A 329 26.63 -13.42 -22.70
N LYS A 330 27.09 -14.64 -23.03
CA LYS A 330 28.32 -14.84 -23.82
C LYS A 330 28.23 -14.20 -25.20
N SER A 331 27.09 -14.36 -25.89
CA SER A 331 26.86 -13.75 -27.19
C SER A 331 26.91 -12.23 -27.13
N LEU A 332 26.33 -11.63 -26.08
CA LEU A 332 26.36 -10.18 -25.90
C LEU A 332 27.78 -9.67 -25.65
N ILE A 333 28.54 -10.32 -24.76
CA ILE A 333 29.94 -9.95 -24.49
C ILE A 333 30.77 -10.05 -25.78
N THR A 334 30.65 -11.16 -26.51
CA THR A 334 31.36 -11.38 -27.77
C THR A 334 31.01 -10.34 -28.84
N PHE A 335 29.78 -9.81 -28.84
CA PHE A 335 29.37 -8.76 -29.77
C PHE A 335 29.94 -7.39 -29.40
N LEU A 336 30.20 -7.14 -28.11
CA LEU A 336 30.73 -5.88 -27.59
C LEU A 336 32.26 -5.77 -27.69
N ASP A 337 32.95 -6.90 -27.73
CA ASP A 337 34.40 -7.01 -28.01
C ASP A 337 34.70 -6.89 -29.51
#